data_AF-A0A498GR49-F1
#
_entry.id   AF-A0A498GR49-F1
#
_cell.length_a   1.000
_cell.length_b   1.000
_cell.length_c   1.000
_cell.angle_alpha   90.00
_cell.angle_beta   90.00
_cell.angle_gamma   90.00
#
_symmetry.space_group_name_H-M   'P 1'
#
loop_
_entity.id
_entity.type
_entity.pdbx_description
1 polymer ?
#
loop_
_entity_poly.entity_id
_entity_poly.type
_entity_poly.pdbx_seq_one_letter_code
_entity_poly.pdbx_strand_id
1 'polypeptide(L)'
;MMRSPLITVLLSSEKRTELLLLLKEKPCTIEEINNELGTNSVAILPQLKKLKENGLVIQEDRVYDLSLLGRIIVRKMESLVKAFRQLEEDYD
;
A
#
# COMPACT_ATOMS: atom_id res chain seq x y z
N MET A 1 6.69 23.50 9.31
CA MET A 1 7.20 22.12 9.12
C MET A 1 6.74 21.60 7.76
N MET A 2 7.66 21.39 6.83
CA MET A 2 7.33 20.81 5.53
C MET A 2 7.07 19.30 5.72
N ARG A 3 5.79 18.91 5.70
CA ARG A 3 5.43 17.49 5.56
C ARG A 3 5.85 17.07 4.14
N SER A 4 6.67 16.04 4.02
CA SER A 4 6.97 15.46 2.70
C SER A 4 5.63 15.08 2.04
N PRO A 5 5.27 15.67 0.88
CA PRO A 5 3.99 15.40 0.22
C PRO A 5 3.85 13.91 -0.10
N LEU A 6 4.97 13.24 -0.39
CA LEU A 6 5.02 11.79 -0.65
C LEU A 6 4.68 10.97 0.59
N ILE A 7 5.19 11.34 1.77
CA ILE A 7 4.87 10.67 3.04
C ILE A 7 3.40 10.92 3.40
N THR A 8 2.91 12.15 3.19
CA THR A 8 1.50 12.46 3.45
C THR A 8 0.57 11.72 2.47
N VAL A 9 0.97 11.55 1.21
CA VAL A 9 0.20 10.77 0.23
C VAL A 9 0.26 9.28 0.53
N LEU A 10 1.42 8.71 0.90
CA LEU A 10 1.55 7.28 1.21
C LEU A 10 0.88 6.90 2.54
N LEU A 11 0.99 7.74 3.57
CA LEU A 11 0.50 7.49 4.92
C LEU A 11 -0.82 8.19 5.26
N SER A 12 -1.51 8.82 4.31
CA SER A 12 -2.83 9.46 4.56
C SER A 12 -3.97 8.46 4.76
N SER A 13 -3.72 7.17 4.58
CA SER A 13 -4.68 6.12 4.87
C SER A 13 -3.93 4.83 5.17
N GLU A 14 -4.10 4.34 6.38
CA GLU A 14 -3.59 3.04 6.84
C GLU A 14 -3.89 1.92 5.83
N LYS A 15 -5.13 1.91 5.30
CA LYS A 15 -5.57 0.95 4.25
C LYS A 15 -4.74 0.97 2.97
N ARG A 16 -4.18 2.12 2.56
CA ARG A 16 -3.31 2.19 1.37
C ARG A 16 -1.93 1.61 1.66
N THR A 17 -1.40 1.88 2.85
CA THR A 17 -0.16 1.27 3.34
C THR A 17 -0.32 -0.25 3.41
N GLU A 18 -1.39 -0.74 4.03
CA GLU A 18 -1.69 -2.17 4.16
C GLU A 18 -1.84 -2.85 2.79
N LEU A 19 -2.59 -2.25 1.85
CA LEU A 19 -2.71 -2.77 0.49
C LEU A 19 -1.36 -2.91 -0.22
N LEU A 20 -0.51 -1.89 -0.13
CA LEU A 20 0.80 -1.91 -0.77
C LEU A 20 1.76 -2.91 -0.11
N LEU A 21 1.69 -3.08 1.21
CA LEU A 21 2.43 -4.10 1.94
C LEU A 21 1.94 -5.50 1.59
N LEU A 22 0.63 -5.71 1.47
CA LEU A 22 0.05 -6.97 1.01
C LEU A 22 0.56 -7.35 -0.39
N LEU A 23 0.48 -6.42 -1.35
CA LEU A 23 0.95 -6.65 -2.71
C LEU A 23 2.48 -6.80 -2.81
N LYS A 24 3.25 -6.37 -1.79
CA LYS A 24 4.69 -6.65 -1.70
C LYS A 24 4.96 -8.11 -1.37
N GLU A 25 4.13 -8.73 -0.53
CA GLU A 25 4.30 -10.12 -0.13
C GLU A 25 3.93 -11.09 -1.26
N LYS A 26 2.82 -10.82 -1.96
CA LYS A 26 2.37 -11.63 -3.09
C LYS A 26 1.42 -10.86 -4.03
N PRO A 27 1.31 -11.28 -5.30
CA PRO A 27 0.20 -10.88 -6.17
C PRO A 27 -1.14 -11.36 -5.59
N CYS A 28 -2.18 -10.52 -5.67
CA CYS A 28 -3.50 -10.83 -5.10
C CYS A 28 -4.65 -10.47 -6.04
N THR A 29 -5.71 -11.26 -5.99
CA THR A 29 -7.03 -10.92 -6.53
C THR A 29 -7.79 -9.95 -5.62
N ILE A 30 -8.85 -9.33 -6.12
CA ILE A 30 -9.71 -8.45 -5.31
C ILE A 30 -10.34 -9.20 -4.13
N GLU A 31 -10.68 -10.48 -4.31
CA GLU A 31 -11.28 -11.30 -3.27
C GLU A 31 -10.30 -11.54 -2.11
N GLU A 32 -9.05 -11.90 -2.44
CA GLU A 32 -7.98 -12.04 -1.45
C GLU A 32 -7.71 -10.72 -0.73
N ILE A 33 -7.65 -9.60 -1.46
CA ILE A 33 -7.44 -8.28 -0.86
C ILE A 33 -8.60 -7.92 0.10
N ASN A 34 -9.85 -8.17 -0.30
CA ASN A 34 -11.01 -7.92 0.55
C ASN A 34 -10.96 -8.75 1.83
N ASN A 35 -10.59 -10.02 1.72
CA ASN A 35 -10.50 -10.95 2.85
C ASN A 35 -9.36 -10.57 3.79
N GLU A 36 -8.17 -10.29 3.26
CA GLU A 36 -6.98 -9.99 4.07
C GLU A 36 -7.04 -8.61 4.73
N LEU A 37 -7.67 -7.62 4.08
CA LEU A 37 -7.78 -6.24 4.60
C LEU A 37 -9.13 -5.92 5.25
N GLY A 38 -10.01 -6.92 5.42
CA GLY A 38 -11.35 -6.71 5.98
C GLY A 38 -12.14 -5.62 5.24
N THR A 39 -12.04 -5.58 3.91
CA THR A 39 -12.61 -4.53 3.07
C THR A 39 -13.58 -5.07 2.02
N ASN A 40 -14.02 -4.24 1.09
CA ASN A 40 -14.93 -4.62 0.01
C ASN A 40 -14.52 -4.01 -1.32
N SER A 41 -15.04 -4.58 -2.41
CA SER A 41 -14.74 -4.19 -3.77
C SER A 41 -15.03 -2.70 -4.05
N VAL A 42 -16.09 -2.15 -3.46
CA VAL A 42 -16.47 -0.73 -3.64
C VAL A 42 -15.39 0.20 -3.08
N ALA A 43 -14.78 -0.16 -1.95
CA ALA A 43 -13.71 0.61 -1.33
C ALA A 43 -12.35 0.42 -2.01
N ILE A 44 -12.01 -0.80 -2.41
CA ILE A 44 -10.66 -1.13 -2.90
C ILE A 44 -10.44 -0.80 -4.39
N LEU A 45 -11.48 -0.95 -5.22
CA LEU A 45 -11.36 -0.74 -6.67
C LEU A 45 -10.90 0.69 -7.03
N PRO A 46 -11.44 1.78 -6.43
CA PRO A 46 -10.93 3.13 -6.68
C PRO A 46 -9.46 3.30 -6.29
N GLN A 47 -9.02 2.63 -5.21
CA GLN A 47 -7.62 2.68 -4.75
C GLN A 47 -6.69 1.96 -5.73
N LEU A 48 -7.04 0.73 -6.13
CA LEU A 48 -6.28 -0.03 -7.12
C LEU A 48 -6.21 0.70 -8.46
N LYS A 49 -7.32 1.31 -8.91
CA LYS A 49 -7.35 2.13 -10.12
C LYS A 49 -6.35 3.29 -10.02
N LYS A 50 -6.37 4.03 -8.91
CA LYS A 50 -5.45 5.15 -8.68
C LYS A 50 -3.98 4.68 -8.60
N LEU A 51 -3.70 3.58 -7.92
CA LEU A 51 -2.33 3.03 -7.84
C LEU A 51 -1.82 2.57 -9.21
N LYS A 52 -2.69 2.01 -10.05
CA LYS A 52 -2.37 1.64 -11.43
C LYS A 52 -2.11 2.86 -12.31
N GLU A 53 -2.96 3.89 -12.22
CA GLU A 53 -2.77 5.16 -12.95
C GLU A 53 -1.45 5.86 -12.57
N ASN A 54 -0.98 5.69 -11.33
CA ASN A 54 0.32 6.20 -10.86
C ASN A 54 1.50 5.24 -11.16
N GLY A 55 1.25 4.14 -11.86
CA GLY A 55 2.28 3.16 -12.23
C GLY A 55 2.88 2.38 -11.07
N LEU A 56 2.22 2.32 -9.90
CA LEU A 56 2.69 1.59 -8.72
C LEU A 56 2.24 0.13 -8.72
N VAL A 57 1.08 -0.12 -9.30
CA VAL A 57 0.46 -1.45 -9.36
C VAL A 57 0.22 -1.79 -10.83
N ILE A 58 0.44 -3.05 -11.18
CA ILE A 58 0.05 -3.64 -12.46
C ILE A 58 -1.07 -4.64 -12.22
N GLN A 59 -1.82 -4.92 -13.28
CA GLN A 59 -2.88 -5.92 -13.26
C GLN A 59 -2.70 -6.82 -14.47
N GLU A 60 -2.58 -8.12 -14.21
CA GLU A 60 -2.58 -9.18 -15.21
C GLU A 60 -3.83 -10.04 -14.95
N ASP A 61 -4.73 -10.10 -15.93
CA ASP A 61 -6.08 -10.67 -15.78
C ASP A 61 -6.84 -10.12 -14.57
N ARG A 62 -6.97 -10.93 -13.51
CA ARG A 62 -7.70 -10.59 -12.26
C ARG A 62 -6.77 -10.44 -11.06
N VAL A 63 -5.46 -10.50 -11.30
CA VAL A 63 -4.44 -10.46 -10.26
C VAL A 63 -3.72 -9.12 -10.32
N TYR A 64 -3.56 -8.50 -9.16
CA TYR A 64 -2.83 -7.26 -8.97
C TYR A 64 -1.47 -7.57 -8.35
N ASP A 65 -0.42 -6.91 -8.83
CA ASP A 65 0.94 -6.99 -8.29
C ASP A 65 1.58 -5.61 -8.29
N LEU A 66 2.64 -5.43 -7.52
CA LEU A 66 3.47 -4.23 -7.60
C LEU A 66 4.23 -4.18 -8.93
N SER A 67 4.25 -3.00 -9.54
CA SER A 67 5.20 -2.72 -10.61
C SER A 67 6.63 -2.70 -10.07
N LEU A 68 7.63 -2.66 -10.95
CA LEU A 68 9.02 -2.45 -10.53
C LEU A 68 9.18 -1.17 -9.70
N LEU A 69 8.55 -0.08 -10.12
CA LEU A 69 8.53 1.18 -9.38
C LEU A 69 7.83 1.03 -8.02
N GLY A 70 6.68 0.33 -8.01
CA GLY A 70 5.93 0.01 -6.79
C GLY A 70 6.80 -0.70 -5.77
N ARG A 71 7.51 -1.77 -6.17
CA ARG A 71 8.39 -2.54 -5.27
C ARG A 71 9.49 -1.67 -4.65
N ILE A 72 10.11 -0.78 -5.43
CA ILE A 72 11.16 0.13 -4.93
C ILE A 72 10.60 1.09 -3.88
N ILE A 73 9.43 1.68 -4.16
CA ILE A 73 8.79 2.65 -3.25
C ILE A 73 8.31 1.96 -1.98
N VAL A 74 7.64 0.81 -2.08
CA VAL A 74 7.10 0.08 -0.92
C VAL A 74 8.20 -0.38 0.02
N ARG A 75 9.35 -0.84 -0.48
CA ARG A 75 10.51 -1.17 0.39
C ARG A 75 11.00 0.01 1.23
N LYS A 76 11.06 1.21 0.64
CA LYS A 76 11.44 2.43 1.37
C LYS A 76 10.36 2.82 2.37
N MET A 77 9.09 2.72 1.98
CA MET A 77 7.94 3.01 2.84
C MET A 77 7.90 2.07 4.06
N GLU A 78 8.07 0.76 3.86
CA GLU A 78 8.07 -0.24 4.93
C GLU A 78 9.15 0.05 5.98
N SER A 79 10.35 0.45 5.54
CA SER A 79 11.44 0.84 6.44
C SER A 79 11.06 2.04 7.30
N LEU A 80 10.37 3.03 6.72
CA LEU A 80 9.88 4.20 7.45
C LEU A 80 8.75 3.82 8.42
N VAL A 81 7.77 3.02 7.99
CA VAL A 81 6.67 2.54 8.84
C VAL A 81 7.22 1.78 10.04
N LYS A 82 8.22 0.92 9.85
CA LYS A 82 8.89 0.22 10.94
C LYS A 82 9.56 1.19 11.93
N ALA A 83 10.28 2.19 11.43
CA ALA A 83 10.91 3.19 12.29
C ALA A 83 9.88 4.01 13.09
N PHE A 84 8.73 4.35 12.49
CA PHE A 84 7.65 5.04 13.19
C PHE A 84 7.04 4.18 14.30
N ARG A 85 6.75 2.91 14.03
CA ARG A 85 6.20 1.97 15.04
C ARG A 85 7.15 1.78 16.22
N GLN A 86 8.46 1.67 15.96
CA GLN A 86 9.47 1.60 17.02
C GLN A 86 9.48 2.85 17.90
N LEU A 87 9.34 4.04 17.29
CA LEU A 87 9.24 5.28 18.06
C LEU A 87 7.97 5.31 18.90
N GLU A 88 6.83 4.84 18.39
CA GLU A 88 5.57 4.77 19.15
C GLU A 88 5.67 3.80 20.34
N GLU A 89 6.31 2.63 20.15
CA GLU A 89 6.54 1.64 21.22
C GLU A 89 7.48 2.15 22.33
N ASP A 90 8.41 3.06 22.03
CA ASP A 90 9.28 3.68 23.05
C ASP A 90 8.55 4.69 23.96
N TYR A 91 7.30 5.07 23.64
CA TYR A 91 6.48 6.03 24.41
C TYR A 91 5.34 5.38 25.23
N ASP A 92 5.18 4.06 25.16
CA ASP A 92 4.30 3.26 26.04
C ASP A 92 5.09 2.56 27.17
#